data_AF-A0A554L8M4-F1
#
_entry.id   AF-A0A554L8M4-F1
#
_cell.length_a   1.000
_cell.length_b   1.000
_cell.length_c   1.000
_cell.angle_alpha   90.00
_cell.angle_beta   90.00
_cell.angle_gamma   90.00
#
_symmetry.space_group_name_H-M   'P 1'
#
loop_
_entity.id
_entity.type
_entity.pdbx_description
1 polymer ?
#
loop_
_entity_poly.entity_id
_entity_poly.type
_entity_poly.pdbx_seq_one_letter_code
_entity_poly.pdbx_strand_id
1 'polypeptide(L)'
;MIENATFVTWVAGVMAVGAIGFWILVALEFICLITCMAKDKGTWATVSLIATCAILNWVSGMPLLHWVAGHFWLALAYAGGYFVAGTVWSVVKWYSYVTDQRERYDEMKDAFFKNYNLNAITADNRTAWKRWLDDGHESGKGCGRTRCKCVGQPLARNHKDDVIRWMSYWPFSLLWTVLFNWVVKVCHKIYQHIQASLQRISDYKFKDTASDFTDEQPDAKVADKDAKP
;
A
#
# COMPACT_ATOMS: atom_id res chain seq x y z
N MET A 1 38.11 28.62 -28.41
CA MET A 1 37.38 29.32 -27.32
C MET A 1 35.92 29.62 -27.66
N ILE A 2 35.57 29.98 -28.91
CA ILE A 2 34.19 30.34 -29.28
C ILE A 2 33.23 29.13 -29.27
N GLU A 3 33.68 27.94 -29.65
CA GLU A 3 32.84 26.72 -29.67
C GLU A 3 32.37 26.26 -28.28
N ASN A 4 33.13 26.57 -27.22
CA ASN A 4 32.73 26.21 -25.86
C ASN A 4 31.56 27.09 -25.37
N ALA A 5 31.45 28.33 -25.83
CA ALA A 5 30.42 29.27 -25.39
C ALA A 5 29.03 28.90 -25.98
N THR A 6 28.99 28.48 -27.24
CA THR A 6 27.76 28.05 -27.91
C THR A 6 27.24 26.72 -27.35
N PHE A 7 28.15 25.79 -27.03
CA PHE A 7 27.79 24.54 -26.38
C PHE A 7 27.18 24.76 -24.99
N VAL A 8 27.82 25.57 -24.14
CA VAL A 8 27.34 25.84 -22.77
C VAL A 8 25.97 26.51 -22.77
N THR A 9 25.73 27.46 -23.67
CA THR A 9 24.42 28.13 -23.80
C THR A 9 23.32 27.19 -24.28
N TRP A 10 23.64 26.28 -25.20
CA TRP A 10 22.70 25.25 -25.63
C TRP A 10 22.34 24.29 -24.49
N VAL A 11 23.35 23.80 -23.75
CA VAL A 11 23.13 22.92 -22.59
C VAL A 11 22.31 23.64 -21.51
N ALA A 12 22.61 24.91 -21.22
CA ALA A 12 21.83 25.72 -20.28
C ALA A 12 20.37 25.88 -20.74
N GLY A 13 20.11 26.03 -22.03
CA GLY A 13 18.76 26.09 -22.59
C GLY A 13 17.98 24.78 -22.41
N VAL A 14 18.61 23.63 -22.65
CA VAL A 14 17.98 22.31 -22.46
C VAL A 14 17.73 21.99 -20.97
N MET A 15 18.52 22.61 -20.08
CA MET A 15 18.49 22.38 -18.63
C MET A 15 17.85 23.54 -17.85
N ALA A 16 17.29 24.53 -18.55
CA ALA A 16 16.51 25.58 -17.94
C ALA A 16 15.30 24.99 -17.21
N VAL A 17 14.86 25.61 -16.11
CA VAL A 17 13.67 25.13 -15.40
C VAL A 17 12.46 25.18 -16.33
N GLY A 18 11.80 24.04 -16.47
CA GLY A 18 10.70 23.82 -17.40
C GLY A 18 11.10 23.13 -18.71
N ALA A 19 12.40 23.08 -19.05
CA ALA A 19 12.89 22.35 -20.20
C ALA A 19 12.95 20.83 -19.94
N ILE A 20 12.96 20.05 -21.02
CA ILE A 20 12.88 18.58 -20.92
C ILE A 20 14.10 17.96 -20.22
N GLY A 21 15.30 18.54 -20.39
CA GLY A 21 16.52 18.05 -19.75
C GLY A 21 16.46 18.16 -18.23
N PHE A 22 15.91 19.27 -17.72
CA PHE A 22 15.66 19.46 -16.29
C PHE A 22 14.75 18.34 -15.73
N TRP A 23 13.63 18.07 -16.39
CA TRP A 23 12.70 17.02 -15.95
C TRP A 23 13.29 15.61 -16.02
N ILE A 24 14.10 15.32 -17.05
CA ILE A 24 14.81 14.04 -17.16
C ILE A 24 15.79 13.88 -15.99
N LEU A 25 16.57 14.91 -15.66
CA LEU A 25 17.50 14.87 -14.54
C LEU A 25 16.77 14.65 -13.20
N VAL A 26 15.67 15.38 -12.98
CA VAL A 26 14.83 15.19 -11.78
C VAL A 26 14.25 13.78 -11.72
N ALA A 27 13.76 13.24 -12.84
CA ALA A 27 13.23 11.88 -12.89
C ALA A 27 14.31 10.82 -12.62
N LEU A 28 15.52 11.00 -13.17
CA LEU A 28 16.66 10.11 -12.92
C LEU A 28 17.10 10.15 -11.45
N GLU A 29 17.21 11.34 -10.86
CA GLU A 29 17.51 11.48 -9.43
C GLU A 29 16.40 10.83 -8.59
N PHE A 30 15.14 11.00 -8.97
CA PHE A 30 14.02 10.38 -8.28
C PHE A 30 14.09 8.84 -8.27
N ILE A 31 14.41 8.23 -9.43
CA ILE A 31 14.64 6.78 -9.54
C ILE A 31 15.84 6.34 -8.69
N CYS A 32 16.92 7.14 -8.69
CA CYS A 32 18.10 6.90 -7.89
C CYS A 32 17.76 6.88 -6.39
N LEU A 33 17.06 7.90 -5.90
CA LEU A 33 16.61 7.99 -4.50
C LEU A 33 15.75 6.80 -4.10
N ILE A 34 14.75 6.44 -4.91
CA ILE A 34 13.91 5.24 -4.66
C ILE A 34 14.78 3.99 -4.55
N THR A 35 15.74 3.83 -5.45
CA THR A 35 16.61 2.64 -5.49
C THR A 35 17.56 2.58 -4.29
N CYS A 36 18.13 3.73 -3.87
CA CYS A 36 18.99 3.82 -2.70
C CYS A 36 18.21 3.54 -1.41
N MET A 37 17.00 4.07 -1.31
CA MET A 37 16.09 3.79 -0.19
C MET A 37 15.67 2.33 -0.12
N ALA A 38 15.34 1.72 -1.26
CA ALA A 38 14.93 0.32 -1.31
C ALA A 38 16.06 -0.63 -0.86
N LYS A 39 17.31 -0.16 -0.88
CA LYS A 39 18.50 -0.91 -0.45
C LYS A 39 19.01 -0.49 0.94
N ASP A 40 18.26 0.36 1.66
CA ASP A 40 18.65 0.94 2.96
C ASP A 40 20.01 1.68 2.93
N LYS A 41 20.40 2.20 1.77
CA LYS A 41 21.68 2.90 1.57
C LYS A 41 21.52 4.42 1.68
N GLY A 42 21.15 4.89 2.87
CA GLY A 42 20.87 6.31 3.14
C GLY A 42 21.99 7.27 2.71
N THR A 43 23.26 6.92 2.97
CA THR A 43 24.42 7.77 2.60
C THR A 43 24.48 8.04 1.09
N TRP A 44 24.17 7.05 0.25
CA TRP A 44 24.23 7.21 -1.20
C TRP A 44 23.12 8.11 -1.74
N ALA A 45 21.94 8.11 -1.10
CA ALA A 45 20.85 9.01 -1.43
C ALA A 45 21.23 10.48 -1.14
N THR A 46 21.94 10.74 -0.04
CA THR A 46 22.43 12.09 0.26
C THR A 46 23.48 12.54 -0.75
N VAL A 47 24.41 11.65 -1.12
CA VAL A 47 25.46 11.95 -2.10
C VAL A 47 24.86 12.21 -3.48
N SER A 48 23.88 11.42 -3.94
CA SER A 48 23.21 11.65 -5.23
C SER A 48 22.48 13.00 -5.24
N LEU A 49 21.77 13.32 -4.16
CA LEU A 49 21.05 14.59 -4.05
C LEU A 49 22.01 15.79 -4.11
N ILE A 50 23.15 15.72 -3.40
CA ILE A 50 24.18 16.77 -3.44
C ILE A 50 24.77 16.89 -4.84
N ALA A 51 25.10 15.77 -5.49
CA ALA A 51 25.63 15.77 -6.85
C ALA A 51 24.63 16.38 -7.85
N THR A 52 23.35 16.01 -7.76
CA THR A 52 22.29 16.57 -8.60
C THR A 52 22.08 18.06 -8.33
N CYS A 53 22.13 18.51 -7.08
CA CYS A 53 22.09 19.93 -6.75
C CYS A 53 23.29 20.70 -7.32
N ALA A 54 24.49 20.12 -7.26
CA ALA A 54 25.70 20.73 -7.84
C ALA A 54 25.61 20.83 -9.36
N ILE A 55 25.12 19.78 -10.03
CA ILE A 55 24.87 19.77 -11.48
C ILE A 55 23.83 20.84 -11.83
N LEU A 56 22.70 20.91 -11.12
CA LEU A 56 21.68 21.93 -11.37
C LEU A 56 22.22 23.33 -11.17
N ASN A 57 22.94 23.60 -10.08
CA ASN A 57 23.52 24.91 -9.81
C ASN A 57 24.54 25.32 -10.90
N TRP A 58 25.35 24.38 -11.38
CA TRP A 58 26.35 24.67 -12.41
C TRP A 58 25.73 24.84 -13.80
N VAL A 59 24.77 23.98 -14.16
CA VAL A 59 24.25 23.90 -15.53
C VAL A 59 23.09 24.86 -15.78
N SER A 60 22.20 25.07 -14.81
CA SER A 60 21.04 25.98 -14.98
C SER A 60 21.42 27.46 -14.83
N GLY A 61 22.62 27.75 -14.31
CA GLY A 61 23.04 29.11 -13.96
C GLY A 61 22.23 29.75 -12.83
N MET A 62 21.29 29.01 -12.21
CA MET A 62 20.56 29.52 -11.06
C MET A 62 21.42 29.42 -9.80
N PRO A 63 21.69 30.54 -9.12
CA PRO A 63 22.51 30.53 -7.92
C PRO A 63 21.65 30.09 -6.74
N LEU A 64 21.32 28.79 -6.67
CA LEU A 64 20.46 28.19 -5.66
C LEU A 64 20.93 28.56 -4.25
N LEU A 65 22.25 28.45 -4.02
CA LEU A 65 22.86 28.81 -2.74
C LEU A 65 22.72 30.31 -2.42
N HIS A 66 22.81 31.18 -3.42
CA HIS A 66 22.61 32.62 -3.25
C HIS A 66 21.15 32.93 -2.92
N TRP A 67 20.20 32.27 -3.59
CA TRP A 67 18.77 32.41 -3.30
C TRP A 67 18.45 31.96 -1.86
N VAL A 68 18.97 30.80 -1.45
CA VAL A 68 18.81 30.30 -0.07
C VAL A 68 19.42 31.25 0.94
N ALA A 69 20.60 31.82 0.66
CA ALA A 69 21.24 32.80 1.55
C ALA A 69 20.42 34.10 1.66
N GLY A 70 19.86 34.60 0.54
CA GLY A 70 19.01 35.79 0.53
C GLY A 70 17.64 35.58 1.17
N HIS A 71 17.13 34.35 1.18
CA HIS A 71 15.81 33.98 1.72
C HIS A 71 15.91 32.92 2.82
N PHE A 72 16.92 33.01 3.68
CA PHE A 72 17.22 32.00 4.68
C PHE A 72 16.02 31.65 5.56
N TRP A 73 15.30 32.66 6.07
CA TRP A 73 14.12 32.43 6.90
C TRP A 73 12.97 31.75 6.18
N LEU A 74 12.78 32.06 4.89
CA LEU A 74 11.76 31.41 4.07
C LEU A 74 12.14 29.95 3.80
N ALA A 75 13.41 29.68 3.46
CA ALA A 75 13.91 28.32 3.29
C ALA A 75 13.77 27.49 4.58
N LEU A 76 14.11 28.08 5.73
CA LEU A 76 13.92 27.46 7.04
C LEU A 76 12.44 27.23 7.35
N ALA A 77 11.56 28.17 7.03
CA ALA A 77 10.12 28.02 7.21
C ALA A 77 9.56 26.87 6.34
N TYR A 78 10.01 26.73 5.09
CA TYR A 78 9.64 25.59 4.24
C TYR A 78 10.15 24.26 4.80
N ALA A 79 11.41 24.21 5.27
CA ALA A 79 11.97 23.01 5.90
C ALA A 79 11.19 22.64 7.17
N GLY A 80 10.93 23.62 8.05
CA GLY A 80 10.12 23.42 9.26
C GLY A 80 8.70 22.97 8.95
N GLY A 81 8.04 23.59 7.97
CA GLY A 81 6.72 23.18 7.50
C GLY A 81 6.70 21.75 6.97
N TYR A 82 7.75 21.32 6.25
CA TYR A 82 7.90 19.94 5.79
C TYR A 82 7.95 18.94 6.96
N PHE A 83 8.73 19.24 8.01
CA PHE A 83 8.81 18.38 9.20
C PHE A 83 7.48 18.32 9.96
N VAL A 84 6.81 19.47 10.15
CA VAL A 84 5.50 19.53 10.82
C VAL A 84 4.46 18.70 10.06
N ALA A 85 4.39 18.88 8.74
CA ALA A 85 3.49 18.10 7.89
C ALA A 85 3.81 16.59 7.95
N GLY A 86 5.10 16.22 7.93
CA GLY A 86 5.54 14.85 8.09
C GLY A 86 5.16 14.22 9.42
N THR A 87 5.27 14.97 10.53
CA THR A 87 4.82 14.53 11.86
C THR A 87 3.31 14.33 11.92
N VAL A 88 2.52 15.27 11.40
CA VAL A 88 1.06 15.12 11.36
C VAL A 88 0.68 13.89 10.51
N TRP A 89 1.32 13.72 9.36
CA TRP A 89 1.07 12.57 8.48
C TRP A 89 1.44 11.23 9.13
N SER A 90 2.55 11.16 9.88
CA SER A 90 2.94 9.91 10.54
C SER A 90 1.93 9.47 11.59
N VAL A 91 1.27 10.40 12.28
CA VAL A 91 0.14 10.10 13.19
C VAL A 91 -1.05 9.55 12.42
N VAL A 92 -1.43 10.16 11.29
CA VAL A 92 -2.53 9.67 10.43
C VAL A 92 -2.23 8.26 9.90
N LYS A 93 -0.98 8.00 9.48
CA LYS A 93 -0.53 6.69 9.02
C LYS A 93 -0.52 5.66 10.14
N TRP A 94 -0.07 6.04 11.34
CA TRP A 94 -0.12 5.17 12.50
C TRP A 94 -1.55 4.78 12.86
N TYR A 95 -2.48 5.75 12.88
CA TYR A 95 -3.89 5.48 13.11
C TYR A 95 -4.47 4.49 12.08
N SER A 96 -4.18 4.72 10.80
CA SER A 96 -4.61 3.82 9.72
C SER A 96 -4.02 2.42 9.91
N TYR A 97 -2.73 2.33 10.23
CA TYR A 97 -2.05 1.06 10.49
C TYR A 97 -2.67 0.29 11.66
N VAL A 98 -2.94 0.95 12.79
CA VAL A 98 -3.58 0.31 13.96
C VAL A 98 -5.00 -0.16 13.63
N THR A 99 -5.75 0.61 12.84
CA THR A 99 -7.08 0.22 12.38
C THR A 99 -7.01 -1.04 11.51
N ASP A 100 -6.10 -1.08 10.53
CA ASP A 100 -5.90 -2.24 9.66
C ASP A 100 -5.46 -3.48 10.47
N GLN A 101 -4.61 -3.32 11.49
CA GLN A 101 -4.22 -4.41 12.38
C GLN A 101 -5.39 -4.92 13.23
N ARG A 102 -6.28 -4.02 13.66
CA ARG A 102 -7.46 -4.38 14.44
C ARG A 102 -8.47 -5.17 13.60
N GLU A 103 -8.75 -4.70 12.39
CA GLU A 103 -9.64 -5.39 11.44
C GLU A 103 -9.16 -6.83 11.18
N ARG A 104 -7.86 -7.00 10.91
CA ARG A 104 -7.24 -8.32 10.74
C ARG A 104 -7.35 -9.21 11.97
N TYR A 105 -7.18 -8.64 13.16
CA TYR A 105 -7.36 -9.38 14.41
C TYR A 105 -8.80 -9.89 14.55
N ASP A 106 -9.79 -9.04 14.24
CA ASP A 106 -11.20 -9.40 14.31
C ASP A 106 -11.55 -10.48 13.24
N GLU A 107 -11.03 -10.38 12.02
CA GLU A 107 -11.16 -11.42 10.98
C GLU A 107 -10.60 -12.78 11.43
N MET A 108 -9.41 -12.80 12.05
CA MET A 108 -8.81 -14.03 12.58
C MET A 108 -9.63 -14.63 13.72
N LYS A 109 -10.21 -13.76 14.55
CA LYS A 109 -11.06 -14.16 15.67
C LYS A 109 -12.35 -14.80 15.17
N ASP A 110 -12.98 -14.21 14.16
CA ASP A 110 -14.19 -14.74 13.53
C ASP A 110 -13.92 -16.09 12.84
N ALA A 111 -12.78 -16.21 12.14
CA ALA A 111 -12.35 -17.47 11.54
C ALA A 111 -12.12 -18.57 12.60
N PHE A 112 -11.49 -18.22 13.72
CA PHE A 112 -11.30 -19.14 14.83
C PHE A 112 -12.65 -19.58 15.43
N PHE A 113 -13.56 -18.65 15.68
CA PHE A 113 -14.91 -18.96 16.18
C PHE A 113 -15.68 -19.90 15.25
N LYS A 114 -15.61 -19.65 13.93
CA LYS A 114 -16.24 -20.52 12.94
C LYS A 114 -15.64 -21.92 12.92
N ASN A 115 -14.31 -22.05 12.98
CA ASN A 115 -13.64 -23.34 12.89
C ASN A 115 -13.84 -24.23 14.13
N TYR A 116 -14.00 -23.63 15.31
CA TYR A 116 -14.18 -24.36 16.57
C TYR A 116 -15.65 -24.32 17.06
N ASN A 117 -16.57 -23.73 16.29
CA ASN A 117 -17.97 -23.53 16.66
C ASN A 117 -18.15 -22.87 18.04
N LEU A 118 -17.41 -21.78 18.26
CA LEU A 118 -17.36 -21.05 19.54
C LEU A 118 -18.08 -19.70 19.43
N ASN A 119 -18.74 -19.29 20.51
CA ASN A 119 -19.35 -17.95 20.60
C ASN A 119 -18.50 -16.95 21.41
N ALA A 120 -17.54 -17.44 22.21
CA ALA A 120 -16.67 -16.61 23.03
C ALA A 120 -15.33 -17.30 23.34
N ILE A 121 -14.30 -16.51 23.65
CA ILE A 121 -13.02 -17.01 24.17
C ILE A 121 -13.19 -17.28 25.67
N THR A 122 -13.17 -18.55 26.07
CA THR A 122 -13.21 -19.03 27.45
C THR A 122 -11.79 -19.28 27.98
N ALA A 123 -11.64 -19.65 29.25
CA ALA A 123 -10.32 -20.00 29.81
C ALA A 123 -9.72 -21.23 29.09
N ASP A 124 -10.55 -22.21 28.76
CA ASP A 124 -10.13 -23.49 28.18
C ASP A 124 -9.61 -23.34 26.74
N ASN A 125 -10.21 -22.45 25.95
CA ASN A 125 -9.81 -22.24 24.56
C ASN A 125 -8.78 -21.11 24.37
N ARG A 126 -8.37 -20.41 25.44
CA ARG A 126 -7.41 -19.29 25.36
C ARG A 126 -6.05 -19.74 24.83
N THR A 127 -5.59 -20.92 25.22
CA THR A 127 -4.32 -21.50 24.73
C THR A 127 -4.42 -21.86 23.26
N ALA A 128 -5.55 -22.43 22.83
CA ALA A 128 -5.81 -22.73 21.42
C ALA A 128 -5.89 -21.46 20.58
N TRP A 129 -6.53 -20.40 21.09
CA TRP A 129 -6.57 -19.09 20.43
C TRP A 129 -5.18 -18.46 20.31
N LYS A 130 -4.37 -18.48 21.39
CA LYS A 130 -3.01 -17.96 21.34
C LYS A 130 -2.16 -18.71 20.31
N ARG A 131 -2.27 -20.04 20.29
CA ARG A 131 -1.60 -20.88 19.30
C ARG A 131 -2.08 -20.59 17.88
N TRP A 132 -3.38 -20.37 17.68
CA TRP A 132 -3.95 -19.98 16.39
C TRP A 132 -3.38 -18.64 15.88
N LEU A 133 -3.24 -17.66 16.77
CA LEU A 133 -2.60 -16.38 16.44
C LEU A 133 -1.13 -16.54 16.08
N ASP A 134 -0.40 -17.40 16.80
CA ASP A 134 1.02 -17.68 16.54
C ASP A 134 1.21 -18.47 15.23
N ASP A 135 0.37 -19.49 14.98
CA ASP A 135 0.41 -20.39 13.81
C ASP A 135 -0.16 -19.75 12.53
N GLY A 136 -1.07 -18.79 12.66
CA GLY A 136 -1.59 -17.97 11.55
C GLY A 136 -0.48 -17.20 10.80
N HIS A 137 0.72 -17.13 11.37
CA HIS A 137 1.93 -16.64 10.73
C HIS A 137 2.45 -17.51 9.58
N GLU A 138 2.19 -18.83 9.60
CA GLU A 138 2.75 -19.78 8.62
C GLU A 138 1.79 -20.16 7.49
N SER A 139 0.48 -20.12 7.74
CA SER A 139 -0.54 -20.57 6.80
C SER A 139 -0.90 -19.52 5.72
N GLY A 140 0.12 -18.96 5.07
CA GLY A 140 0.02 -17.93 4.02
C GLY A 140 -0.60 -18.40 2.70
N LYS A 141 -1.66 -19.22 2.73
CA LYS A 141 -2.35 -19.72 1.52
C LYS A 141 -3.55 -18.89 1.07
N GLY A 142 -3.86 -17.76 1.72
CA GLY A 142 -5.02 -16.92 1.33
C GLY A 142 -4.83 -15.40 1.37
N CYS A 143 -3.88 -14.88 2.15
CA CYS A 143 -3.64 -13.44 2.22
C CYS A 143 -2.59 -13.01 1.19
N GLY A 144 -3.04 -12.67 -0.02
CA GLY A 144 -2.21 -12.31 -1.19
C GLY A 144 -1.34 -11.05 -1.06
N ARG A 145 -1.07 -10.54 0.15
CA ARG A 145 -0.11 -9.44 0.37
C ARG A 145 0.67 -9.69 1.66
N THR A 146 1.90 -10.18 1.49
CA THR A 146 3.07 -9.99 2.37
C THR A 146 2.85 -10.25 3.86
N ARG A 147 3.24 -11.45 4.31
CA ARG A 147 3.56 -11.85 5.71
C ARG A 147 3.02 -10.89 6.78
N CYS A 148 1.73 -10.98 7.08
CA CYS A 148 1.16 -10.16 8.13
C CYS A 148 1.29 -10.89 9.48
N LYS A 149 2.30 -10.51 10.25
CA LYS A 149 2.44 -10.96 11.63
C LYS A 149 1.49 -10.13 12.49
N CYS A 150 0.34 -10.68 12.89
CA CYS A 150 -0.53 -10.04 13.89
C CYS A 150 0.09 -10.20 15.28
N VAL A 151 1.13 -9.40 15.57
CA VAL A 151 1.84 -9.41 16.85
C VAL A 151 1.09 -8.57 17.87
N GLY A 152 0.07 -9.15 18.50
CA GLY A 152 -0.63 -8.51 19.62
C GLY A 152 -0.99 -7.03 19.38
N GLN A 153 -0.98 -6.23 20.45
CA GLN A 153 -1.19 -4.79 20.33
C GLN A 153 0.05 -4.12 19.71
N PRO A 154 -0.06 -3.43 18.57
CA PRO A 154 1.07 -2.72 17.97
C PRO A 154 1.51 -1.58 18.90
N LEU A 155 2.73 -1.67 19.42
CA LEU A 155 3.34 -0.62 20.23
C LEU A 155 4.22 0.25 19.33
N ALA A 156 4.01 1.56 19.33
CA ALA A 156 4.76 2.51 18.51
C ALA A 156 6.30 2.37 18.67
N ARG A 157 6.77 2.02 19.87
CA ARG A 157 8.20 1.79 20.15
C ARG A 157 8.83 0.66 19.32
N ASN A 158 8.04 -0.35 18.94
CA ASN A 158 8.51 -1.48 18.13
C ASN A 158 8.48 -1.16 16.62
N HIS A 159 7.88 -0.03 16.24
CA HIS A 159 7.68 0.42 14.87
C HIS A 159 8.34 1.78 14.62
N LYS A 160 9.41 2.10 15.35
CA LYS A 160 10.12 3.38 15.23
C LYS A 160 10.58 3.64 13.80
N ASP A 161 11.11 2.63 13.13
CA ASP A 161 11.61 2.74 11.75
C ASP A 161 10.48 3.02 10.76
N ASP A 162 9.30 2.41 10.99
CA ASP A 162 8.10 2.67 10.19
C ASP A 162 7.62 4.11 10.34
N VAL A 163 7.58 4.61 11.58
CA VAL A 163 7.15 5.99 11.87
C VAL A 163 8.13 7.00 11.27
N ILE A 164 9.45 6.79 11.43
CA ILE A 164 10.47 7.65 10.82
C ILE A 164 10.33 7.64 9.30
N ARG A 165 10.12 6.46 8.70
CA ARG A 165 9.89 6.33 7.27
C ARG A 165 8.63 7.08 6.82
N TRP A 166 7.53 7.01 7.57
CA TRP A 166 6.33 7.79 7.23
C TRP A 166 6.54 9.29 7.36
N MET A 167 7.35 9.75 8.32
CA MET A 167 7.72 11.16 8.45
C MET A 167 8.59 11.64 7.27
N SER A 168 9.58 10.85 6.85
CA SER A 168 10.50 11.24 5.79
C SER A 168 9.87 11.17 4.38
N TYR A 169 8.97 10.22 4.15
CA TYR A 169 8.36 9.94 2.83
C TYR A 169 6.88 10.28 2.78
N TRP A 170 6.45 11.21 3.63
CA TRP A 170 5.05 11.59 3.74
C TRP A 170 4.43 12.08 2.42
N PRO A 171 5.09 12.86 1.53
CA PRO A 171 4.43 13.37 0.33
C PRO A 171 4.07 12.23 -0.63
N PHE A 172 4.99 11.27 -0.80
CA PHE A 172 4.78 10.09 -1.64
C PHE A 172 3.77 9.13 -1.01
N SER A 173 3.87 8.91 0.30
CA SER A 173 2.91 8.09 1.03
C SER A 173 1.50 8.65 0.96
N LEU A 174 1.36 9.98 1.06
CA LEU A 174 0.09 10.69 0.93
C LEU A 174 -0.45 10.56 -0.49
N LEU A 175 0.38 10.82 -1.49
CA LEU A 175 0.01 10.66 -2.90
C LEU A 175 -0.47 9.24 -3.19
N TRP A 176 0.27 8.22 -2.74
CA TRP A 176 -0.11 6.83 -2.92
C TRP A 176 -1.39 6.48 -2.16
N THR A 177 -1.56 6.98 -0.94
CA THR A 177 -2.76 6.75 -0.13
C THR A 177 -3.99 7.36 -0.81
N VAL A 178 -3.87 8.60 -1.30
CA VAL A 178 -4.95 9.27 -2.03
C VAL A 178 -5.26 8.53 -3.31
N LEU A 179 -4.26 8.25 -4.16
CA LEU A 179 -4.48 7.54 -5.42
C LEU A 179 -5.03 6.13 -5.20
N PHE A 180 -4.32 5.29 -4.45
CA PHE A 180 -4.67 3.88 -4.34
C PHE A 180 -5.93 3.65 -3.52
N ASN A 181 -6.07 4.26 -2.34
CA ASN A 181 -7.24 3.98 -1.50
C ASN A 181 -8.51 4.58 -2.11
N TRP A 182 -8.43 5.76 -2.73
CA TRP A 182 -9.59 6.33 -3.42
C TRP A 182 -9.95 5.50 -4.65
N VAL A 183 -8.97 5.15 -5.50
CA VAL A 183 -9.22 4.32 -6.69
C VAL A 183 -9.78 2.96 -6.32
N VAL A 184 -9.21 2.26 -5.33
CA VAL A 184 -9.71 0.94 -4.91
C VAL A 184 -11.11 1.04 -4.34
N LYS A 185 -11.43 2.06 -3.54
CA LYS A 185 -12.80 2.27 -3.05
C LYS A 185 -13.79 2.54 -4.18
N VAL A 186 -13.40 3.34 -5.18
CA VAL A 186 -14.21 3.61 -6.37
C VAL A 186 -14.40 2.32 -7.18
N CYS A 187 -13.34 1.58 -7.46
CA CYS A 187 -13.40 0.30 -8.17
C CYS A 187 -14.25 -0.74 -7.43
N HIS A 188 -14.15 -0.84 -6.10
CA HIS A 188 -15.01 -1.73 -5.31
C HIS A 188 -16.48 -1.34 -5.41
N LYS A 189 -16.80 -0.03 -5.35
CA LYS A 189 -18.18 0.43 -5.53
C LYS A 189 -18.72 0.11 -6.92
N ILE A 190 -17.91 0.34 -7.95
CA ILE A 190 -18.25 -0.01 -9.34
C ILE A 190 -18.46 -1.52 -9.46
N TYR A 191 -17.54 -2.32 -8.91
CA TYR A 191 -17.62 -3.77 -8.93
C TYR A 191 -18.88 -4.28 -8.22
N GLN A 192 -19.20 -3.80 -7.02
CA GLN A 192 -20.42 -4.18 -6.30
C GLN A 192 -21.70 -3.87 -7.10
N HIS A 193 -21.72 -2.73 -7.80
CA HIS A 193 -22.85 -2.36 -8.64
C HIS A 193 -22.99 -3.29 -9.86
N ILE A 194 -21.87 -3.65 -10.49
CA ILE A 194 -21.85 -4.53 -11.66
C ILE A 194 -22.07 -6.00 -11.27
N GLN A 195 -21.61 -6.42 -10.09
CA GLN A 195 -21.68 -7.80 -9.60
C GLN A 195 -23.12 -8.29 -9.55
N ALA A 196 -24.06 -7.47 -9.08
CA ALA A 196 -25.48 -7.84 -9.06
C ALA A 196 -26.03 -8.13 -10.48
N SER A 197 -25.62 -7.34 -11.46
CA SER A 197 -26.03 -7.54 -12.86
C SER A 197 -25.38 -8.78 -13.46
N LEU A 198 -24.08 -9.00 -13.21
CA LEU A 198 -23.37 -10.19 -13.67
C LEU A 198 -23.94 -11.46 -13.03
N GLN A 199 -24.26 -11.42 -11.74
CA GLN A 199 -24.87 -12.55 -11.03
C GLN A 199 -26.23 -12.89 -11.62
N ARG A 200 -27.08 -11.91 -11.91
CA ARG A 200 -28.37 -12.15 -12.59
C ARG A 200 -28.22 -12.81 -13.96
N ILE A 201 -27.22 -12.41 -14.75
CA ILE A 201 -26.94 -13.05 -16.05
C ILE A 201 -26.49 -14.49 -15.85
N SER A 202 -25.62 -14.73 -14.86
CA SER A 202 -25.15 -16.08 -14.51
C SER A 202 -26.32 -16.96 -14.05
N ASP A 203 -27.12 -16.51 -13.07
CA ASP A 203 -28.28 -17.23 -12.56
C ASP A 203 -29.28 -17.56 -13.68
N TYR A 204 -29.50 -16.62 -14.61
CA TYR A 204 -30.36 -16.84 -15.77
C TYR A 204 -29.82 -17.93 -16.71
N LYS A 205 -28.51 -17.92 -16.99
CA LYS A 205 -27.89 -18.90 -17.89
C LYS A 205 -27.74 -20.29 -17.28
N PHE A 206 -27.67 -20.40 -15.96
CA PHE A 206 -27.51 -21.67 -15.23
C PHE A 206 -28.79 -22.16 -14.54
N LYS A 207 -29.94 -21.54 -14.82
CA LYS A 207 -31.22 -21.89 -14.19
C LYS A 207 -31.61 -23.36 -14.40
N ASP A 208 -31.34 -23.91 -15.59
CA ASP A 208 -31.76 -25.27 -15.97
C ASP A 208 -30.73 -26.35 -15.58
N THR A 209 -29.48 -25.97 -15.31
CA THR A 209 -28.44 -26.93 -14.89
C THR A 209 -28.56 -27.33 -13.43
N ALA A 210 -29.34 -26.61 -12.61
CA ALA A 210 -29.50 -26.95 -11.20
C ALA A 210 -30.20 -28.30 -11.00
N SER A 211 -31.14 -28.67 -11.88
CA SER A 211 -31.81 -29.98 -11.84
C SER A 211 -30.88 -31.14 -12.16
N ASP A 212 -29.79 -30.92 -12.91
CA ASP A 212 -28.84 -31.97 -13.26
C ASP A 212 -28.00 -32.44 -12.05
N PHE A 213 -27.96 -31.64 -10.98
CA PHE A 213 -27.24 -31.95 -9.74
C PHE A 213 -28.16 -32.24 -8.56
N THR A 214 -29.48 -32.19 -8.76
CA THR A 214 -30.42 -32.63 -7.73
C THR A 214 -30.60 -34.12 -7.93
N ASP A 215 -29.79 -34.92 -7.23
CA ASP A 215 -29.91 -36.38 -7.16
C ASP A 215 -31.20 -36.79 -6.41
N GLU A 216 -32.36 -36.29 -6.84
CA GLU A 216 -33.59 -37.05 -6.65
C GLU A 216 -33.45 -38.29 -7.54
N GLN A 217 -32.74 -39.31 -7.03
CA GLN A 217 -33.03 -40.68 -7.42
C GLN A 217 -34.54 -40.80 -7.29
N PRO A 218 -35.30 -41.02 -8.38
CA PRO A 218 -36.72 -41.25 -8.25
C PRO A 218 -36.85 -42.44 -7.33
N ASP A 219 -37.35 -42.21 -6.12
CA ASP A 219 -37.59 -43.24 -5.11
C ASP A 219 -38.17 -44.41 -5.86
N ALA A 220 -37.36 -45.48 -5.96
CA ALA A 220 -37.75 -46.69 -6.63
C ALA A 220 -39.08 -47.05 -5.99
N LYS A 221 -40.16 -46.90 -6.75
CA LYS A 221 -41.49 -47.35 -6.36
C LYS A 221 -41.30 -48.77 -5.91
N VAL A 222 -41.25 -48.96 -4.59
CA VAL A 222 -41.29 -50.26 -3.93
C VAL A 222 -42.61 -50.83 -4.40
N ALA A 223 -42.52 -51.67 -5.42
CA ALA A 223 -43.61 -52.46 -5.93
C ALA A 223 -43.96 -53.47 -4.85
N ASP A 224 -44.64 -53.01 -3.80
CA ASP A 224 -45.44 -53.85 -2.92
C ASP A 224 -46.77 -54.12 -3.63
N LYS A 225 -46.66 -54.92 -4.68
CA LYS A 225 -47.77 -55.64 -5.30
C LYS A 225 -47.24 -57.05 -5.53
N ASP A 226 -47.17 -57.81 -4.45
CA ASP A 226 -47.43 -59.26 -4.44
C ASP A 226 -47.49 -59.76 -2.99
N ALA A 227 -48.39 -59.14 -2.22
CA ALA A 227 -48.99 -59.76 -1.06
C ALA A 227 -50.34 -60.36 -1.48
N LYS A 228 -50.40 -61.70 -1.61
CA LYS A 228 -51.58 -62.52 -1.25
C LYS A 228 -51.23 -64.01 -1.26
N PRO A 229 -52.03 -64.84 -0.53
CA PRO A 229 -51.58 -65.77 0.49
C PRO A 229 -51.46 -67.23 0.03
#